data_AF-A0A2N0WRI2-F1
#
_entry.id   AF-A0A2N0WRI2-F1
#
_cell.length_a   1.000
_cell.length_b   1.000
_cell.length_c   1.000
_cell.angle_alpha   90.00
_cell.angle_beta   90.00
_cell.angle_gamma   90.00
#
_symmetry.space_group_name_H-M   'P 1'
#
loop_
_entity.id
_entity.type
_entity.pdbx_description
1 polymer ?
#
loop_
_entity_poly.entity_id
_entity_poly.type
_entity_poly.pdbx_seq_one_letter_code
_entity_poly.pdbx_strand_id
1 'polypeptide(L)'
;MAISLPVVPRTKDMNDVSWLFKTRRYISKYDVYDAYKSLYGKEPKGIPTTEELVKVFEQSEEKETRVTLKIVSHSFEEHCVDEYINEGATKQLGIALAIEFRMLKEIINIADDSDIFLYLTEYSLNEEELSLIAESGLMKSLSKRIIDRRKVMYTTLTENFEKLLKMNDCGVIDSNFISGYIEHASFYDGNLLLKYILEEFTDSHPLFAALDCLAWDPFTKSRRYRHWIEASNRMNELSKYYQEINGEANNINKNREYISEYQRFRTIYSEDF
;
A
#
# COMPACT_ATOMS: atom_id res chain seq x y z
N MET A 1 28.53 4.94 28.06
CA MET A 1 27.22 5.39 28.57
C MET A 1 26.19 4.76 27.63
N ALA A 2 25.24 3.95 28.11
CA ALA A 2 24.25 3.33 27.23
C ALA A 2 23.28 4.41 26.78
N ILE A 3 23.33 4.78 25.49
CA ILE A 3 22.45 5.80 24.94
C ILE A 3 21.14 5.11 24.61
N SER A 4 20.09 5.41 25.37
CA SER A 4 18.73 4.98 25.05
C SER A 4 18.19 5.88 23.95
N LEU A 5 18.37 5.47 22.69
CA LEU A 5 17.83 6.16 21.52
C LEU A 5 16.45 5.59 21.14
N PRO A 6 15.50 6.44 20.72
CA PRO A 6 14.31 5.95 20.05
C PRO A 6 14.75 5.25 18.75
N VAL A 7 14.34 4.00 18.57
CA VAL A 7 14.51 3.26 17.32
C VAL A 7 13.12 2.86 16.86
N VAL A 8 12.82 3.06 15.57
CA VAL A 8 11.59 2.52 14.99
C VAL A 8 11.74 1.00 14.93
N PRO A 9 10.95 0.22 15.67
CA PRO A 9 11.09 -1.23 15.67
C PRO A 9 10.74 -1.77 14.28
N ARG A 10 11.49 -2.79 13.84
CA ARG A 10 11.13 -3.50 12.61
C ARG A 10 9.86 -4.32 12.82
N THR A 11 8.86 -4.05 12.00
CA THR A 11 7.74 -4.97 11.81
C THR A 11 8.20 -6.20 11.03
N LYS A 12 7.48 -7.31 11.24
CA LYS A 12 7.71 -8.55 10.51
C LYS A 12 7.70 -8.28 8.99
N ASP A 13 8.71 -8.78 8.29
CA ASP A 13 8.88 -8.65 6.84
C ASP A 13 9.11 -7.22 6.31
N MET A 14 9.51 -6.26 7.15
CA MET A 14 9.90 -4.92 6.69
C MET A 14 11.32 -4.93 6.09
N ASN A 15 11.43 -4.42 4.86
CA ASN A 15 12.71 -4.22 4.18
C ASN A 15 13.46 -2.99 4.73
N ASP A 16 14.73 -2.85 4.35
CA ASP A 16 15.60 -1.79 4.83
C ASP A 16 15.13 -0.40 4.37
N VAL A 17 14.68 -0.25 3.13
CA VAL A 17 14.20 1.03 2.58
C VAL A 17 13.01 1.56 3.37
N SER A 18 12.00 0.72 3.61
CA SER A 18 10.81 1.10 4.40
C SER A 18 11.19 1.45 5.84
N TRP A 19 12.11 0.71 6.44
CA TRP A 19 12.59 1.03 7.78
C TRP A 19 13.34 2.36 7.81
N LEU A 20 14.25 2.63 6.87
CA LEU A 20 15.00 3.88 6.76
C LEU A 20 14.08 5.08 6.54
N PHE A 21 13.13 4.97 5.61
CA PHE A 21 12.14 6.01 5.32
C PHE A 21 11.30 6.35 6.56
N LYS A 22 10.76 5.33 7.26
CA LYS A 22 9.98 5.52 8.49
C LYS A 22 10.81 6.10 9.62
N THR A 23 12.04 5.61 9.80
CA THR A 23 12.97 6.07 10.84
C THR A 23 13.24 7.57 10.66
N ARG A 24 13.47 8.03 9.43
CA ARG A 24 13.67 9.45 9.12
C ARG A 24 12.44 10.32 9.38
N ARG A 25 11.24 9.81 9.15
CA ARG A 25 9.99 10.58 9.32
C ARG A 25 9.46 10.63 10.74
N TYR A 26 9.59 9.53 11.49
CA TYR A 26 8.92 9.39 12.80
C TYR A 26 9.81 9.66 13.99
N ILE A 27 11.12 9.71 13.81
CA ILE A 27 12.04 10.07 14.90
C ILE A 27 12.34 11.56 14.83
N SER A 28 12.18 12.24 15.95
CA SER A 28 12.50 13.66 16.07
C SER A 28 14.00 13.90 15.89
N LYS A 29 14.35 14.86 15.03
CA LYS A 29 15.73 15.33 14.86
C LYS A 29 16.35 15.78 16.17
N TYR A 30 15.56 16.38 17.06
CA TYR A 30 16.04 16.88 18.35
C TYR A 30 16.48 15.73 19.29
N ASP A 31 15.72 14.63 19.35
CA ASP A 31 16.03 13.48 20.21
C ASP A 31 17.37 12.83 19.81
N VAL A 32 17.65 12.85 18.52
CA VAL A 32 18.84 12.23 17.95
C VAL A 32 20.06 13.18 17.99
N TYR A 33 19.82 14.49 17.92
CA TYR A 33 20.87 15.50 17.94
C TYR A 33 21.72 15.46 19.21
N ASP A 34 21.09 15.34 20.38
CA ASP A 34 21.80 15.30 21.67
C ASP A 34 22.66 14.04 21.81
N ALA A 35 22.14 12.90 21.34
CA ALA A 35 22.90 11.66 21.26
C ALA A 35 24.08 11.78 20.29
N TYR A 36 23.89 12.43 19.13
CA TYR A 36 24.96 12.65 18.15
C TYR A 36 26.08 13.50 18.76
N LYS A 37 25.72 14.61 19.39
CA LYS A 37 26.67 15.51 20.04
C LYS A 37 27.43 14.81 21.16
N SER A 38 26.75 13.97 21.93
CA SER A 38 27.35 13.17 23.01
C SER A 38 28.36 12.13 22.49
N LEU A 39 28.10 11.49 21.35
CA LEU A 39 28.97 10.47 20.77
C LEU A 39 30.15 11.05 19.99
N TYR A 40 29.91 12.09 19.21
CA TYR A 40 30.90 12.63 18.27
C TYR A 40 31.55 13.92 18.76
N GLY A 41 31.13 14.48 19.91
CA GLY A 41 31.67 15.71 20.49
C GLY A 41 31.40 16.96 19.65
N LYS A 42 30.58 16.85 18.60
CA LYS A 42 30.29 17.92 17.63
C LYS A 42 28.85 17.84 17.15
N GLU A 43 28.37 18.94 16.62
CA GLU A 43 27.05 19.02 16.01
C GLU A 43 27.07 18.46 14.58
N PRO A 44 26.01 17.76 14.15
CA PRO A 44 25.87 17.34 12.76
C PRO A 44 25.79 18.58 11.86
N LYS A 45 26.70 18.71 10.90
CA LYS A 45 26.75 19.83 9.96
C LYS A 45 26.88 19.30 8.53
N GLY A 46 26.16 19.95 7.61
CA GLY A 46 26.13 19.57 6.20
C GLY A 46 25.48 18.20 5.96
N ILE A 47 25.66 17.72 4.73
CA ILE A 47 25.26 16.39 4.28
C ILE A 47 26.41 15.43 4.63
N PRO A 48 26.15 14.25 5.24
CA PRO A 48 27.21 13.28 5.51
C PRO A 48 27.80 12.77 4.18
N THR A 49 29.08 12.43 4.13
CA THR A 49 29.63 11.87 2.89
C THR A 49 29.23 10.41 2.74
N THR A 50 29.26 9.91 1.50
CA THR A 50 29.05 8.49 1.21
C THR A 50 30.01 7.59 2.01
N GLU A 51 31.30 7.95 2.12
CA GLU A 51 32.25 7.16 2.91
C GLU A 51 31.95 7.17 4.41
N GLU A 52 31.41 8.27 4.93
CA GLU A 52 30.94 8.30 6.32
C GLU A 52 29.77 7.33 6.53
N LEU A 53 28.82 7.31 5.59
CA LEU A 53 27.65 6.46 5.70
C LEU A 53 27.97 4.98 5.47
N VAL A 54 28.81 4.64 4.49
CA VAL A 54 29.29 3.26 4.26
C VAL A 54 29.83 2.66 5.56
N LYS A 55 30.70 3.38 6.27
CA LYS A 55 31.26 2.94 7.56
C LYS A 55 30.17 2.65 8.61
N VAL A 56 29.08 3.40 8.60
CA VAL A 56 27.96 3.23 9.53
C VAL A 56 27.10 2.03 9.16
N PHE A 57 26.88 1.80 7.87
CA PHE A 57 26.09 0.67 7.38
C PHE A 57 26.83 -0.68 7.47
N GLU A 58 28.16 -0.68 7.45
CA GLU A 58 28.99 -1.89 7.56
C GLU A 58 29.25 -2.34 9.01
N GLN A 59 29.15 -1.43 9.98
CA GLN A 59 29.37 -1.77 11.39
C GLN A 59 28.22 -2.62 11.95
N SER A 60 28.55 -3.76 12.57
CA SER A 60 27.54 -4.72 13.05
C SER A 60 26.98 -4.38 14.43
N GLU A 61 27.79 -3.83 15.34
CA GLU A 61 27.38 -3.53 16.71
C GLU A 61 26.56 -2.24 16.74
N GLU A 62 25.35 -2.31 17.31
CA GLU A 62 24.41 -1.18 17.40
C GLU A 62 24.09 -0.52 16.05
N LYS A 63 24.16 -1.29 14.94
CA LYS A 63 23.99 -0.78 13.57
C LYS A 63 22.79 0.14 13.41
N GLU A 64 21.60 -0.32 13.80
CA GLU A 64 20.36 0.45 13.63
C GLU A 64 20.35 1.75 14.42
N THR A 65 20.91 1.71 15.63
CA THR A 65 21.07 2.90 16.48
C THR A 65 22.01 3.90 15.82
N ARG A 66 23.15 3.45 15.30
CA ARG A 66 24.14 4.31 14.62
C ARG A 66 23.62 4.86 13.30
N VAL A 67 22.90 4.03 12.53
CA VAL A 67 22.23 4.44 11.29
C VAL A 67 21.18 5.49 11.61
N THR A 68 20.27 5.22 12.56
CA THR A 68 19.26 6.18 13.04
C THR A 68 19.92 7.51 13.43
N LEU A 69 20.97 7.42 14.24
CA LEU A 69 21.72 8.57 14.70
C LEU A 69 22.22 9.44 13.55
N LYS A 70 22.86 8.81 12.56
CA LYS A 70 23.44 9.49 11.40
C LYS A 70 22.39 10.01 10.43
N ILE A 71 21.37 9.23 10.09
CA ILE A 71 20.41 9.64 9.07
C ILE A 71 19.40 10.67 9.59
N VAL A 72 19.04 10.65 10.87
CA VAL A 72 18.04 11.59 11.44
C VAL A 72 18.69 12.91 11.87
N SER A 73 19.95 12.88 12.31
CA SER A 73 20.68 14.08 12.75
C SER A 73 20.99 15.07 11.62
N HIS A 74 21.09 14.57 10.39
CA HIS A 74 21.47 15.37 9.23
C HIS A 74 20.25 15.81 8.43
N SER A 75 20.35 16.98 7.81
CA SER A 75 19.45 17.38 6.72
C SER A 75 20.06 16.88 5.41
N PHE A 76 19.23 16.32 4.54
CA PHE A 76 19.62 15.81 3.23
C PHE A 76 18.98 16.69 2.15
N GLU A 77 19.55 16.67 0.96
CA GLU A 77 19.08 17.45 -0.19
C GLU A 77 18.96 16.54 -1.42
N GLU A 78 18.12 16.89 -2.39
CA GLU A 78 17.83 16.02 -3.55
C GLU A 78 19.11 15.61 -4.31
N HIS A 79 20.07 16.53 -4.46
CA HIS A 79 21.29 16.29 -5.24
C HIS A 79 22.22 15.22 -4.65
N CYS A 80 22.07 14.85 -3.37
CA CYS A 80 22.91 13.80 -2.75
C CYS A 80 22.37 12.38 -2.99
N VAL A 81 21.16 12.24 -3.52
CA VAL A 81 20.51 10.94 -3.76
C VAL A 81 21.36 10.08 -4.70
N ASP A 82 21.86 10.66 -5.79
CA ASP A 82 22.64 9.95 -6.81
C ASP A 82 23.91 9.33 -6.21
N GLU A 83 24.59 10.04 -5.31
CA GLU A 83 25.80 9.55 -4.66
C GLU A 83 25.52 8.29 -3.82
N TYR A 84 24.40 8.26 -3.09
CA TYR A 84 24.05 7.13 -2.24
C TYR A 84 23.48 5.95 -3.00
N ILE A 85 22.69 6.20 -4.04
CA ILE A 85 22.10 5.14 -4.88
C ILE A 85 23.19 4.33 -5.59
N ASN A 86 24.24 5.01 -6.05
CA ASN A 86 25.33 4.40 -6.79
C ASN A 86 26.36 3.66 -5.92
N GLU A 87 26.26 3.77 -4.59
CA GLU A 87 27.10 3.05 -3.63
C GLU A 87 26.35 1.89 -2.99
N GLY A 88 26.92 0.68 -3.05
CA GLY A 88 26.23 -0.56 -2.70
C GLY A 88 25.77 -0.60 -1.24
N ALA A 89 26.60 -0.13 -0.30
CA ALA A 89 26.29 -0.15 1.13
C ALA A 89 25.21 0.88 1.53
N THR A 90 25.05 1.95 0.75
CA THR A 90 24.10 3.04 1.03
C THR A 90 22.90 3.06 0.08
N LYS A 91 22.86 2.15 -0.91
CA LYS A 91 21.80 2.12 -1.94
C LYS A 91 20.39 2.20 -1.37
N GLN A 92 20.11 1.48 -0.30
CA GLN A 92 18.78 1.46 0.34
C GLN A 92 18.43 2.81 1.00
N LEU A 93 19.43 3.52 1.54
CA LEU A 93 19.25 4.90 2.01
C LEU A 93 18.99 5.84 0.83
N GLY A 94 19.74 5.68 -0.26
CA GLY A 94 19.52 6.42 -1.51
C GLY A 94 18.09 6.26 -2.02
N ILE A 95 17.56 5.03 -2.07
CA ILE A 95 16.17 4.76 -2.46
C ILE A 95 15.19 5.40 -1.47
N ALA A 96 15.43 5.28 -0.15
CA ALA A 96 14.54 5.89 0.85
C ALA A 96 14.49 7.43 0.72
N LEU A 97 15.63 8.08 0.44
CA LEU A 97 15.70 9.52 0.18
C LEU A 97 15.03 9.89 -1.15
N ALA A 98 15.21 9.09 -2.20
CA ALA A 98 14.53 9.30 -3.47
C ALA A 98 13.00 9.22 -3.32
N ILE A 99 12.49 8.32 -2.48
CA ILE A 99 11.08 8.31 -2.12
C ILE A 99 10.71 9.61 -1.40
N GLU A 100 11.43 10.00 -0.35
CA GLU A 100 11.21 11.25 0.40
C GLU A 100 11.14 12.50 -0.49
N PHE A 101 12.00 12.57 -1.50
CA PHE A 101 12.11 13.67 -2.46
C PHE A 101 11.31 13.48 -3.75
N ARG A 102 10.44 12.46 -3.84
CA ARG A 102 9.57 12.21 -5.00
C ARG A 102 10.35 12.04 -6.32
N MET A 103 11.49 11.33 -6.28
CA MET A 103 12.38 11.09 -7.42
C MET A 103 12.14 9.72 -8.05
N LEU A 104 10.90 9.42 -8.47
CA LEU A 104 10.53 8.10 -9.02
C LEU A 104 11.41 7.64 -10.18
N LYS A 105 11.74 8.57 -11.09
CA LYS A 105 12.53 8.30 -12.30
C LYS A 105 13.89 7.67 -11.98
N GLU A 106 14.52 8.07 -10.87
CA GLU A 106 15.83 7.57 -10.48
C GLU A 106 15.77 6.16 -9.89
N ILE A 107 14.63 5.76 -9.32
CA ILE A 107 14.50 4.48 -8.61
C ILE A 107 13.74 3.40 -9.38
N ILE A 108 12.91 3.77 -10.37
CA ILE A 108 11.96 2.85 -11.02
C ILE A 108 12.60 1.58 -11.60
N ASN A 109 13.86 1.68 -12.08
CA ASN A 109 14.56 0.57 -12.73
C ASN A 109 15.55 -0.17 -11.80
N ILE A 110 15.75 0.30 -10.57
CA ILE A 110 16.79 -0.20 -9.68
C ILE A 110 16.29 -0.64 -8.31
N ALA A 111 15.11 -0.16 -7.91
CA ALA A 111 14.42 -0.53 -6.69
C ALA A 111 13.55 -1.74 -6.93
N ASP A 112 13.23 -2.47 -5.85
CA ASP A 112 12.33 -3.62 -5.95
C ASP A 112 10.85 -3.17 -5.95
N ASP A 113 9.95 -4.09 -6.31
CA ASP A 113 8.50 -3.84 -6.33
C ASP A 113 8.00 -3.26 -4.99
N SER A 114 8.58 -3.71 -3.86
CA SER A 114 8.11 -3.28 -2.53
C SER A 114 8.49 -1.84 -2.20
N ASP A 115 9.64 -1.38 -2.68
CA ASP A 115 10.10 0.00 -2.58
C ASP A 115 9.26 0.93 -3.46
N ILE A 116 8.95 0.50 -4.69
CA ILE A 116 8.05 1.26 -5.56
C ILE A 116 6.64 1.28 -4.96
N PHE A 117 6.15 0.19 -4.37
CA PHE A 117 4.86 0.23 -3.67
C PHE A 117 4.87 1.18 -2.49
N LEU A 118 5.98 1.31 -1.76
CA LEU A 118 6.11 2.33 -0.73
C LEU A 118 5.94 3.74 -1.33
N TYR A 119 6.61 4.04 -2.44
CA TYR A 119 6.40 5.31 -3.16
C TYR A 119 4.92 5.55 -3.50
N LEU A 120 4.26 4.54 -4.08
CA LEU A 120 2.85 4.60 -4.49
C LEU A 120 1.88 4.72 -3.31
N THR A 121 2.30 4.35 -2.09
CA THR A 121 1.50 4.56 -0.87
C THR A 121 1.62 5.96 -0.31
N GLU A 122 2.71 6.67 -0.61
CA GLU A 122 3.02 7.97 -0.01
C GLU A 122 2.59 9.14 -0.89
N TYR A 123 2.64 8.98 -2.22
CA TYR A 123 2.38 10.07 -3.16
C TYR A 123 1.30 9.72 -4.18
N SER A 124 0.40 10.66 -4.42
CA SER A 124 -0.52 10.58 -5.56
C SER A 124 0.24 10.91 -6.85
N LEU A 125 0.15 10.01 -7.83
CA LEU A 125 0.92 10.13 -9.07
C LEU A 125 0.39 11.25 -9.98
N ASN A 126 1.33 11.93 -10.63
CA ASN A 126 1.10 12.82 -11.78
C ASN A 126 1.20 12.04 -13.12
N GLU A 127 0.93 12.70 -14.25
CA GLU A 127 0.91 12.06 -15.57
C GLU A 127 2.25 11.45 -16.00
N GLU A 128 3.36 12.12 -15.68
CA GLU A 128 4.71 11.61 -16.00
C GLU A 128 5.01 10.34 -15.20
N GLU A 129 4.72 10.35 -13.89
CA GLU A 129 4.92 9.20 -13.01
C GLU A 129 4.00 8.02 -13.38
N LEU A 130 2.75 8.30 -13.75
CA LEU A 130 1.82 7.28 -14.24
C LEU A 130 2.39 6.57 -15.48
N SER A 131 2.97 7.34 -16.41
CA SER A 131 3.59 6.81 -17.61
C SER A 131 4.80 5.92 -17.28
N LEU A 132 5.67 6.37 -16.37
CA LEU A 132 6.83 5.59 -15.92
C LEU A 132 6.41 4.24 -15.30
N ILE A 133 5.37 4.24 -14.46
CA ILE A 133 4.87 2.99 -13.83
C ILE A 133 4.22 2.09 -14.88
N ALA A 134 3.44 2.64 -15.81
CA ALA A 134 2.80 1.85 -16.87
C ALA A 134 3.83 1.13 -17.75
N GLU A 135 4.97 1.77 -18.04
CA GLU A 135 6.05 1.21 -18.85
C GLU A 135 6.96 0.22 -18.09
N SER A 136 7.01 0.32 -16.75
CA SER A 136 7.88 -0.50 -15.89
C SER A 136 7.52 -1.99 -15.82
N GLY A 137 6.31 -2.38 -16.25
CA GLY A 137 5.81 -3.76 -16.11
C GLY A 137 5.32 -4.13 -14.71
N LEU A 138 5.24 -3.18 -13.78
CA LEU A 138 4.83 -3.42 -12.38
C LEU A 138 3.33 -3.68 -12.19
N MET A 139 2.49 -3.44 -13.20
CA MET A 139 1.02 -3.54 -13.08
C MET A 139 0.55 -4.90 -12.53
N LYS A 140 1.18 -5.99 -12.96
CA LYS A 140 0.82 -7.33 -12.48
C LYS A 140 1.17 -7.52 -11.00
N SER A 141 2.34 -7.08 -10.55
CA SER A 141 2.73 -7.16 -9.15
C SER A 141 1.87 -6.22 -8.28
N LEU A 142 1.58 -5.01 -8.80
CA LEU A 142 0.72 -4.04 -8.14
C LEU A 142 -0.70 -4.58 -7.94
N SER A 143 -1.29 -5.22 -8.96
CA SER A 143 -2.62 -5.84 -8.84
C SER A 143 -2.67 -6.89 -7.72
N LYS A 144 -1.63 -7.72 -7.59
CA LYS A 144 -1.52 -8.71 -6.49
C LYS A 144 -1.37 -8.02 -5.14
N ARG A 145 -0.61 -6.93 -5.06
CA ARG A 145 -0.43 -6.14 -3.85
C ARG A 145 -1.74 -5.48 -3.38
N ILE A 146 -2.59 -5.04 -4.31
CA ILE A 146 -3.90 -4.43 -4.02
C ILE A 146 -4.84 -5.43 -3.34
N ILE A 147 -4.81 -6.70 -3.73
CA ILE A 147 -5.71 -7.75 -3.18
C ILE A 147 -5.08 -8.57 -2.05
N ASP A 148 -3.84 -8.28 -1.64
CA ASP A 148 -3.16 -9.02 -0.56
C ASP A 148 -3.73 -8.65 0.81
N ARG A 149 -4.60 -9.52 1.33
CA ARG A 149 -5.25 -9.41 2.64
C ARG A 149 -4.31 -9.36 3.84
N ARG A 150 -3.03 -9.72 3.67
CA ARG A 150 -2.02 -9.62 4.74
C ARG A 150 -1.44 -8.22 4.84
N LYS A 151 -1.72 -7.35 3.88
CA LYS A 151 -1.18 -6.00 3.80
C LYS A 151 -2.29 -4.99 4.03
N VAL A 152 -1.92 -3.81 4.52
CA VAL A 152 -2.85 -2.69 4.62
C VAL A 152 -3.17 -2.18 3.21
N MET A 153 -4.43 -1.90 2.97
CA MET A 153 -4.92 -1.20 1.79
C MET A 153 -4.87 0.30 2.04
N TYR A 154 -3.95 0.98 1.36
CA TYR A 154 -3.77 2.42 1.47
C TYR A 154 -4.61 3.13 0.42
N THR A 155 -5.35 4.17 0.80
CA THR A 155 -6.21 4.95 -0.11
C THR A 155 -5.42 5.50 -1.30
N THR A 156 -4.25 6.08 -1.06
CA THR A 156 -3.38 6.62 -2.12
C THR A 156 -2.91 5.53 -3.09
N LEU A 157 -2.62 4.33 -2.60
CA LEU A 157 -2.23 3.19 -3.44
C LEU A 157 -3.39 2.74 -4.34
N THR A 158 -4.60 2.66 -3.78
CA THR A 158 -5.81 2.31 -4.56
C THR A 158 -6.17 3.37 -5.59
N GLU A 159 -6.04 4.66 -5.24
CA GLU A 159 -6.26 5.77 -6.18
C GLU A 159 -5.24 5.75 -7.32
N ASN A 160 -3.97 5.52 -7.02
CA ASN A 160 -2.92 5.40 -8.03
C ASN A 160 -3.17 4.19 -8.95
N PHE A 161 -3.59 3.06 -8.39
CA PHE A 161 -3.95 1.89 -9.18
C PHE A 161 -5.15 2.16 -10.11
N GLU A 162 -6.18 2.86 -9.63
CA GLU A 162 -7.32 3.28 -10.46
C GLU A 162 -6.87 4.18 -11.62
N LYS A 163 -6.03 5.18 -11.36
CA LYS A 163 -5.47 6.06 -12.40
C LYS A 163 -4.68 5.26 -13.44
N LEU A 164 -3.86 4.30 -12.99
CA LEU A 164 -3.08 3.44 -13.87
C LEU A 164 -3.97 2.56 -14.75
N LEU A 165 -5.02 1.95 -14.20
CA LEU A 165 -5.96 1.15 -14.99
C LEU A 165 -6.66 1.97 -16.08
N LYS A 166 -7.09 3.20 -15.74
CA LYS A 166 -7.71 4.13 -16.72
C LYS A 166 -6.77 4.53 -17.84
N MET A 167 -5.46 4.54 -17.57
CA MET A 167 -4.44 4.83 -18.58
C MET A 167 -4.10 3.58 -19.41
N ASN A 168 -3.94 2.42 -18.75
CA ASN A 168 -3.59 1.15 -19.37
C ASN A 168 -4.01 -0.03 -18.48
N ASP A 169 -5.07 -0.73 -18.89
CA ASP A 169 -5.60 -1.90 -18.17
C ASP A 169 -4.59 -3.05 -18.04
N CYS A 170 -3.64 -3.22 -18.98
CA CYS A 170 -2.66 -4.31 -18.98
C CYS A 170 -3.24 -5.73 -18.81
N GLY A 171 -4.56 -5.94 -18.90
CA GLY A 171 -5.22 -7.21 -18.67
C GLY A 171 -5.05 -7.78 -17.25
N VAL A 172 -4.91 -6.93 -16.23
CA VAL A 172 -4.70 -7.39 -14.84
C VAL A 172 -6.01 -7.63 -14.07
N ILE A 173 -7.15 -7.23 -14.65
CA ILE A 173 -8.47 -7.35 -14.02
C ILE A 173 -9.17 -8.62 -14.49
N ASP A 174 -9.11 -9.66 -13.67
CA ASP A 174 -9.81 -10.92 -13.86
C ASP A 174 -10.76 -11.25 -12.68
N SER A 175 -11.45 -12.37 -12.78
CA SER A 175 -12.38 -12.83 -11.73
C SER A 175 -11.69 -13.05 -10.38
N ASN A 176 -10.42 -13.47 -10.38
CA ASN A 176 -9.66 -13.66 -9.15
C ASN A 176 -9.33 -12.31 -8.50
N PHE A 177 -8.94 -11.31 -9.29
CA PHE A 177 -8.68 -9.97 -8.83
C PHE A 177 -9.94 -9.37 -8.19
N ILE A 178 -11.08 -9.40 -8.89
CA ILE A 178 -12.33 -8.82 -8.37
C ILE A 178 -12.74 -9.52 -7.07
N SER A 179 -12.66 -10.85 -7.02
CA SER A 179 -12.97 -11.62 -5.81
C SER A 179 -12.04 -11.26 -4.64
N GLY A 180 -10.73 -11.21 -4.90
CA GLY A 180 -9.74 -10.85 -3.90
C GLY A 180 -9.88 -9.41 -3.42
N TYR A 181 -10.22 -8.49 -4.32
CA TYR A 181 -10.46 -7.09 -3.99
C TYR A 181 -11.73 -6.93 -3.13
N ILE A 182 -12.84 -7.58 -3.48
CA ILE A 182 -14.06 -7.58 -2.65
C ILE A 182 -13.78 -8.14 -1.24
N GLU A 183 -12.99 -9.20 -1.15
CA GLU A 183 -12.65 -9.81 0.13
C GLU A 183 -11.75 -8.90 0.98
N HIS A 184 -10.79 -8.22 0.35
CA HIS A 184 -9.83 -7.35 1.02
C HIS A 184 -10.39 -5.95 1.36
N ALA A 185 -11.25 -5.41 0.51
CA ALA A 185 -11.67 -4.02 0.60
C ALA A 185 -12.51 -3.73 1.85
N SER A 186 -12.20 -2.60 2.49
CA SER A 186 -13.04 -1.98 3.50
C SER A 186 -13.96 -0.97 2.82
N PHE A 187 -15.27 -1.14 2.98
CA PHE A 187 -16.28 -0.31 2.34
C PHE A 187 -16.74 0.79 3.30
N TYR A 188 -16.11 1.96 3.22
CA TYR A 188 -16.52 3.17 3.93
C TYR A 188 -16.91 4.23 2.89
N ASP A 189 -18.22 4.44 2.69
CA ASP A 189 -18.80 5.44 1.79
C ASP A 189 -18.24 5.50 0.36
N GLY A 190 -18.49 4.44 -0.42
CA GLY A 190 -18.12 4.39 -1.83
C GLY A 190 -16.70 3.90 -2.04
N ASN A 191 -16.48 3.17 -3.14
CA ASN A 191 -15.19 2.66 -3.55
C ASN A 191 -15.06 2.90 -5.06
N LEU A 192 -14.38 3.98 -5.43
CA LEU A 192 -14.25 4.43 -6.82
C LEU A 192 -13.59 3.37 -7.71
N LEU A 193 -12.54 2.73 -7.19
CA LEU A 193 -11.88 1.62 -7.88
C LEU A 193 -12.83 0.44 -8.09
N LEU A 194 -13.61 0.04 -7.08
CA LEU A 194 -14.60 -1.04 -7.24
C LEU A 194 -15.66 -0.67 -8.28
N LYS A 195 -16.19 0.57 -8.22
CA LYS A 195 -17.18 1.07 -9.17
C LYS A 195 -16.63 0.97 -10.60
N TYR A 196 -15.45 1.55 -10.82
CA TYR A 196 -14.78 1.52 -12.10
C TYR A 196 -14.55 0.09 -12.60
N ILE A 197 -14.07 -0.81 -11.74
CA ILE A 197 -13.84 -2.21 -12.12
C ILE A 197 -15.15 -2.89 -12.53
N LEU A 198 -16.23 -2.67 -11.79
CA LEU A 198 -17.52 -3.32 -12.05
C LEU A 198 -18.26 -2.74 -13.28
N GLU A 199 -17.97 -1.50 -13.66
CA GLU A 199 -18.55 -0.87 -14.84
C GLU A 199 -17.81 -1.28 -16.13
N GLU A 200 -16.47 -1.29 -16.09
CA GLU A 200 -15.65 -1.51 -17.28
C GLU A 200 -15.35 -2.99 -17.55
N PHE A 201 -15.26 -3.84 -16.52
CA PHE A 201 -14.79 -5.24 -16.66
C PHE A 201 -15.90 -6.27 -16.46
N THR A 202 -17.03 -6.05 -17.14
CA THR A 202 -18.25 -6.86 -17.01
C THR A 202 -18.04 -8.37 -17.22
N ASP A 203 -17.14 -8.76 -18.13
CA ASP A 203 -16.82 -10.16 -18.41
C ASP A 203 -16.00 -10.83 -17.29
N SER A 204 -15.29 -10.04 -16.49
CA SER A 204 -14.45 -10.54 -15.39
C SER A 204 -15.23 -10.78 -14.10
N HIS A 205 -16.52 -10.43 -14.02
CA HIS A 205 -17.27 -10.50 -12.76
C HIS A 205 -17.37 -11.95 -12.24
N PRO A 206 -16.93 -12.23 -11.00
CA PRO A 206 -17.17 -13.52 -10.36
C PRO A 206 -18.67 -13.70 -10.07
N LEU A 207 -19.11 -14.94 -9.94
CA LEU A 207 -20.44 -15.25 -9.42
C LEU A 207 -20.42 -15.04 -7.90
N PHE A 208 -21.19 -14.06 -7.41
CA PHE A 208 -21.21 -13.71 -5.98
C PHE A 208 -21.70 -14.84 -5.09
N ALA A 209 -22.62 -15.67 -5.59
CA ALA A 209 -23.07 -16.88 -4.89
C ALA A 209 -21.96 -17.92 -4.65
N ALA A 210 -20.85 -17.85 -5.39
CA ALA A 210 -19.70 -18.73 -5.22
C ALA A 210 -18.60 -18.14 -4.33
N LEU A 211 -18.77 -16.90 -3.83
CA LEU A 211 -17.79 -16.24 -2.98
C LEU A 211 -18.15 -16.44 -1.51
N ASP A 212 -17.32 -17.21 -0.79
CA ASP A 212 -17.50 -17.44 0.65
C ASP A 212 -17.58 -16.14 1.46
N CYS A 213 -16.80 -15.13 1.07
CA CYS A 213 -16.78 -13.80 1.70
C CYS A 213 -18.09 -13.00 1.55
N LEU A 214 -19.00 -13.47 0.68
CA LEU A 214 -20.35 -12.97 0.44
C LEU A 214 -21.43 -13.99 0.80
N ALA A 215 -21.11 -15.09 1.48
CA ALA A 215 -22.12 -16.05 1.91
C ALA A 215 -23.03 -15.41 2.97
N TRP A 216 -24.34 -15.42 2.72
CA TRP A 216 -25.38 -14.88 3.60
C TRP A 216 -26.53 -15.88 3.74
N ASP A 217 -26.97 -16.15 4.97
CA ASP A 217 -28.11 -17.02 5.30
C ASP A 217 -28.49 -16.88 6.80
N PRO A 218 -29.64 -17.41 7.26
CA PRO A 218 -30.05 -17.34 8.67
C PRO A 218 -29.07 -18.00 9.66
N PHE A 219 -28.42 -19.11 9.28
CA PHE A 219 -27.41 -19.78 10.09
C PHE A 219 -26.12 -18.99 10.16
N THR A 220 -25.70 -18.35 9.07
CA THR A 220 -24.53 -17.47 9.05
C THR A 220 -24.75 -16.27 10.00
N LYS A 221 -25.94 -15.65 9.97
CA LYS A 221 -26.31 -14.58 10.92
C LYS A 221 -26.23 -15.03 12.38
N SER A 222 -26.76 -16.22 12.70
CA SER A 222 -26.82 -16.71 14.09
C SER A 222 -25.52 -17.33 14.62
N ARG A 223 -24.74 -18.02 13.78
CA ARG A 223 -23.55 -18.79 14.18
C ARG A 223 -22.23 -18.07 13.94
N ARG A 224 -22.18 -17.19 12.93
CA ARG A 224 -20.95 -16.47 12.51
C ARG A 224 -21.24 -14.98 12.39
N TYR A 225 -21.71 -14.38 13.48
CA TYR A 225 -22.18 -12.99 13.49
C TYR A 225 -21.16 -11.98 12.90
N ARG A 226 -19.86 -12.14 13.20
CA ARG A 226 -18.80 -11.30 12.61
C ARG A 226 -18.75 -11.43 11.08
N HIS A 227 -18.78 -12.66 10.57
CA HIS A 227 -18.83 -12.93 9.13
C HIS A 227 -20.08 -12.31 8.51
N TRP A 228 -21.23 -12.45 9.16
CA TRP A 228 -22.47 -11.82 8.72
C TRP A 228 -22.35 -10.30 8.60
N ILE A 229 -21.76 -9.62 9.59
CA ILE A 229 -21.55 -8.16 9.50
C ILE A 229 -20.66 -7.81 8.31
N GLU A 230 -19.54 -8.52 8.15
CA GLU A 230 -18.61 -8.30 7.04
C GLU A 230 -19.31 -8.53 5.70
N ALA A 231 -19.90 -9.70 5.47
CA ALA A 231 -20.63 -10.05 4.24
C ALA A 231 -21.79 -9.08 3.97
N SER A 232 -22.55 -8.69 4.99
CA SER A 232 -23.64 -7.71 4.87
C SER A 232 -23.11 -6.35 4.40
N ASN A 233 -22.00 -5.85 4.97
CA ASN A 233 -21.38 -4.61 4.54
C ASN A 233 -20.92 -4.69 3.08
N ARG A 234 -20.27 -5.80 2.67
CA ARG A 234 -19.85 -6.03 1.28
C ARG A 234 -21.05 -6.06 0.33
N MET A 235 -22.08 -6.85 0.67
CA MET A 235 -23.29 -7.00 -0.14
C MET A 235 -24.08 -5.69 -0.26
N ASN A 236 -24.17 -4.91 0.82
CA ASN A 236 -24.80 -3.59 0.79
C ASN A 236 -24.07 -2.66 -0.19
N GLU A 237 -22.74 -2.63 -0.13
CA GLU A 237 -21.94 -1.81 -1.03
C GLU A 237 -22.04 -2.27 -2.48
N LEU A 238 -21.89 -3.57 -2.75
CA LEU A 238 -22.05 -4.16 -4.08
C LEU A 238 -23.44 -3.88 -4.67
N SER A 239 -24.49 -3.89 -3.83
CA SER A 239 -25.85 -3.63 -4.29
C SER A 239 -26.05 -2.23 -4.85
N LYS A 240 -25.32 -1.21 -4.36
CA LYS A 240 -25.38 0.15 -4.90
C LYS A 240 -24.90 0.17 -6.35
N TYR A 241 -23.79 -0.50 -6.64
CA TYR A 241 -23.23 -0.55 -7.99
C TYR A 241 -24.10 -1.40 -8.93
N TYR A 242 -24.57 -2.57 -8.49
CA TYR A 242 -25.35 -3.47 -9.33
C TYR A 242 -26.76 -2.97 -9.68
N GLN A 243 -27.27 -1.97 -8.95
CA GLN A 243 -28.46 -1.22 -9.34
C GLN A 243 -28.21 -0.24 -10.48
N GLU A 244 -26.98 0.26 -10.64
CA GLU A 244 -26.59 1.25 -11.65
C GLU A 244 -25.97 0.63 -12.92
N ILE A 245 -25.40 -0.58 -12.82
CA ILE A 245 -24.76 -1.26 -13.95
C ILE A 245 -25.81 -1.52 -15.05
N ASN A 246 -25.52 -1.12 -16.30
CA ASN A 246 -26.40 -1.31 -17.47
C ASN A 246 -26.14 -2.62 -18.25
N GLY A 247 -25.27 -3.51 -17.76
CA GLY A 247 -24.89 -4.74 -18.47
C GLY A 247 -25.98 -5.83 -18.49
N GLU A 248 -26.07 -6.58 -19.59
CA GLU A 248 -27.00 -7.72 -19.75
C GLU A 248 -26.31 -9.10 -19.69
N ALA A 249 -25.01 -9.13 -19.37
CA ALA A 249 -24.26 -10.38 -19.30
C ALA A 249 -24.86 -11.36 -18.26
N ASN A 250 -24.76 -12.66 -18.54
CA ASN A 250 -25.39 -13.71 -17.72
C ASN A 250 -24.87 -13.71 -16.27
N ASN A 251 -23.57 -13.48 -16.07
CA ASN A 251 -22.97 -13.32 -14.75
C ASN A 251 -23.56 -12.11 -13.99
N ILE A 252 -23.75 -10.97 -14.67
CA ILE A 252 -24.37 -9.77 -14.09
C ILE A 252 -25.80 -10.06 -13.66
N ASN A 253 -26.61 -10.70 -14.51
CA ASN A 253 -28.00 -11.02 -14.18
C ASN A 253 -28.10 -11.99 -12.98
N LYS A 254 -27.26 -13.02 -12.93
CA LYS A 254 -27.18 -13.92 -11.77
C LYS A 254 -26.77 -13.21 -10.49
N ASN A 255 -25.80 -12.29 -10.57
CA ASN A 255 -25.39 -11.49 -9.42
C ASN A 255 -26.48 -10.52 -8.96
N ARG A 256 -27.26 -9.93 -9.89
CA ARG A 256 -28.45 -9.12 -9.55
C ARG A 256 -29.51 -9.94 -8.83
N GLU A 257 -29.78 -11.16 -9.30
CA GLU A 257 -30.70 -12.09 -8.64
C GLU A 257 -30.23 -12.39 -7.22
N TYR A 258 -28.97 -12.80 -7.04
CA TYR A 258 -28.38 -13.06 -5.73
C TYR A 258 -28.44 -11.85 -4.77
N ILE A 259 -28.18 -10.64 -5.28
CA ILE A 259 -28.32 -9.40 -4.50
C ILE A 259 -29.78 -9.13 -4.14
N SER A 260 -30.72 -9.38 -5.05
CA SER A 260 -32.15 -9.21 -4.78
C SER A 260 -32.63 -10.16 -3.68
N GLU A 261 -32.19 -11.42 -3.70
CA GLU A 261 -32.49 -12.38 -2.65
C GLU A 261 -31.90 -11.97 -1.30
N TYR A 262 -30.65 -11.49 -1.28
CA TYR A 262 -30.01 -10.93 -0.10
C TYR A 262 -30.82 -9.76 0.49
N GLN A 263 -31.26 -8.82 -0.36
CA GLN A 263 -32.05 -7.67 0.07
C GLN A 263 -33.40 -8.09 0.67
N ARG A 264 -34.10 -9.04 0.05
CA ARG A 264 -35.33 -9.63 0.59
C ARG A 264 -35.10 -10.30 1.94
N PHE A 265 -34.04 -11.10 2.05
CA PHE A 265 -33.62 -11.71 3.31
C PHE A 265 -33.38 -10.62 4.36
N ARG A 266 -32.60 -9.59 4.02
CA ARG A 266 -32.31 -8.50 4.94
C ARG A 266 -33.61 -7.85 5.43
N THR A 267 -34.56 -7.50 4.55
CA THR A 267 -35.85 -6.91 4.97
C THR A 267 -36.62 -7.79 5.95
N ILE A 268 -36.71 -9.11 5.70
CA ILE A 268 -37.45 -10.04 6.57
C ILE A 268 -36.76 -10.22 7.93
N TYR A 269 -35.42 -10.22 7.93
CA TYR A 269 -34.62 -10.53 9.12
C TYR A 269 -33.95 -9.30 9.75
N SER A 270 -34.24 -8.08 9.30
CA SER A 270 -33.72 -6.82 9.85
C SER A 270 -34.66 -6.13 10.83
N GLU A 271 -35.84 -6.69 11.10
CA GLU A 271 -36.84 -6.07 12.01
C GLU A 271 -36.50 -6.15 13.50
N ASP A 272 -35.34 -6.66 13.90
CA ASP A 272 -34.88 -6.60 15.29
C ASP A 272 -33.44 -6.05 15.36
N PHE A 273 -33.32 -4.72 15.46
CA PHE A 273 -32.29 -3.99 16.25
C PHE A 273 -32.76 -2.55 16.51
#